data_AF-A0A6I6DYC6-F1
#
_entry.id   AF-A0A6I6DYC6-F1
#
_cell.length_a   1.000
_cell.length_b   1.000
_cell.length_c   1.000
_cell.angle_alpha   90.00
_cell.angle_beta   90.00
_cell.angle_gamma   90.00
#
_symmetry.space_group_name_H-M   'P 1'
#
loop_
_entity.id
_entity.type
_entity.pdbx_description
1 polymer ?
#
loop_
_entity_poly.entity_id
_entity_poly.type
_entity_poly.pdbx_seq_one_letter_code
_entity_poly.pdbx_strand_id
1 'polypeptide(L)'
;MHYRVFYLFDRSGDAISSASAVEMSAKAICEQLLPRLQTEDDYLGLIDARETILQILYEPPEHRYWVELPVDAAKASYGRYVGLDELRQFILSLPEFFERETIPGLEYRPW
;
A
#
# COMPACT_ATOMS: atom_id res chain seq x y z
N MET A 1 -14.17 -0.88 6.77
CA MET A 1 -13.77 0.07 5.72
C MET A 1 -13.46 -0.68 4.46
N HIS A 2 -13.84 -0.10 3.31
CA HIS A 2 -13.57 -0.62 1.98
C HIS A 2 -12.68 0.39 1.24
N TYR A 3 -11.76 -0.14 0.43
CA TYR A 3 -10.85 0.63 -0.40
C TYR A 3 -10.87 0.03 -1.79
N ARG A 4 -10.62 0.85 -2.82
CA ARG A 4 -10.33 0.30 -4.14
C ARG A 4 -8.88 -0.13 -4.18
N VAL A 5 -8.62 -1.31 -4.71
CA VAL A 5 -7.28 -1.89 -4.70
C VAL A 5 -6.83 -2.24 -6.10
N PHE A 6 -5.54 -2.03 -6.32
CA PHE A 6 -4.83 -2.39 -7.54
C PHE A 6 -3.48 -2.96 -7.14
N TYR A 7 -2.90 -3.80 -7.98
CA TYR A 7 -1.67 -4.52 -7.59
C TYR A 7 -0.96 -5.08 -8.81
N LEU A 8 0.31 -5.41 -8.62
CA LEU A 8 1.08 -6.29 -9.49
C LEU A 8 1.70 -7.36 -8.60
N PHE A 9 1.47 -8.62 -8.94
CA PHE A 9 2.13 -9.76 -8.32
C PHE A 9 2.94 -10.51 -9.37
N ASP A 10 4.22 -10.15 -9.49
CA ASP A 10 5.15 -10.60 -10.53
C ASP A 10 5.20 -12.12 -10.62
N ARG A 11 5.32 -12.80 -9.47
CA ARG A 11 5.41 -14.26 -9.40
C ARG A 11 4.24 -14.98 -10.07
N SER A 12 3.04 -14.41 -9.99
CA SER A 12 1.82 -14.98 -10.58
C SER A 12 1.46 -14.39 -11.94
N GLY A 13 2.10 -13.29 -12.35
CA GLY A 13 1.69 -12.47 -13.48
C GLY A 13 0.31 -11.85 -13.32
N ASP A 14 -0.23 -11.82 -12.09
CA ASP A 14 -1.55 -11.29 -11.79
C ASP A 14 -1.44 -9.80 -11.49
N ALA A 15 -2.25 -9.00 -12.16
CA ALA A 15 -2.21 -7.56 -12.04
C ALA A 15 -3.60 -6.97 -12.18
N ILE A 16 -3.90 -6.00 -11.33
CA ILE A 16 -5.05 -5.11 -11.46
C ILE A 16 -4.50 -3.71 -11.63
N SER A 17 -4.86 -3.06 -12.72
CA SER A 17 -4.53 -1.65 -12.97
C SER A 17 -5.37 -0.74 -12.07
N SER A 18 -4.81 0.41 -11.68
CA SER A 18 -5.53 1.44 -10.91
C SER A 18 -6.79 1.93 -11.62
N ALA A 19 -6.82 1.91 -12.96
CA ALA A 19 -8.01 2.26 -13.75
C ALA A 19 -9.19 1.26 -13.60
N SER A 20 -8.90 0.04 -13.14
CA SER A 20 -9.88 -1.02 -12.91
C SER A 20 -9.85 -1.51 -11.45
N ALA A 21 -9.44 -0.64 -10.53
CA ALA A 21 -9.27 -0.98 -9.13
C ALA A 21 -10.57 -1.52 -8.51
N VAL A 22 -10.45 -2.60 -7.74
CA VAL A 22 -11.60 -3.36 -7.22
C VAL A 22 -11.85 -2.99 -5.76
N GLU A 23 -13.10 -2.80 -5.38
CA GLU A 23 -13.44 -2.54 -3.98
C GLU A 23 -13.21 -3.79 -3.12
N MET A 24 -12.41 -3.64 -2.06
CA MET A 24 -12.12 -4.69 -1.09
C MET A 24 -12.13 -4.14 0.33
N SER A 25 -12.58 -4.96 1.29
CA SER A 25 -12.50 -4.60 2.70
C SER A 25 -11.05 -4.68 3.21
N ALA A 26 -10.72 -3.86 4.21
CA ALA A 26 -9.41 -3.92 4.90
C ALA A 26 -9.02 -5.35 5.32
N LYS A 27 -10.01 -6.13 5.80
CA LYS A 27 -9.82 -7.53 6.19
C LYS A 27 -9.47 -8.42 5.00
N ALA A 28 -10.21 -8.30 3.90
CA ALA A 28 -9.94 -9.07 2.68
C ALA A 28 -8.56 -8.74 2.10
N ILE A 29 -8.12 -7.48 2.17
CA ILE A 29 -6.79 -7.06 1.76
C ILE A 29 -5.71 -7.78 2.60
N CYS A 30 -5.86 -7.77 3.93
CA CYS A 30 -4.92 -8.42 4.84
C CYS A 30 -4.83 -9.94 4.64
N GLU A 31 -5.96 -10.59 4.39
CA GLU A 31 -6.04 -12.06 4.29
C GLU A 31 -5.66 -12.57 2.89
N GLN A 32 -6.01 -11.83 1.83
CA GLN A 32 -5.88 -12.31 0.44
C GLN A 32 -4.72 -11.68 -0.31
N LEU A 33 -4.39 -10.40 -0.07
CA LEU A 33 -3.41 -9.66 -0.87
C LEU A 33 -2.04 -9.58 -0.19
N LEU A 34 -1.99 -9.26 1.11
CA LEU A 34 -0.70 -9.14 1.81
C LEU A 34 0.19 -10.39 1.72
N PRO A 35 -0.32 -11.64 1.85
CA PRO A 35 0.52 -12.83 1.71
C PRO A 35 1.11 -13.02 0.30
N ARG A 36 0.60 -12.29 -0.69
CA ARG A 36 1.05 -12.38 -2.08
C ARG A 36 2.24 -11.46 -2.39
N LEU A 37 2.47 -10.44 -1.56
CA LEU A 37 3.65 -9.56 -1.64
C LEU A 37 4.90 -10.33 -1.17
N GLN A 38 5.71 -10.83 -2.10
CA GLN A 38 6.85 -11.71 -1.83
C GLN A 38 8.13 -11.36 -2.60
N THR A 39 8.03 -10.57 -3.67
CA THR A 39 9.17 -10.15 -4.50
C THR A 39 9.32 -8.62 -4.47
N GLU A 40 10.46 -8.12 -4.96
CA GLU A 40 10.73 -6.68 -5.04
C GLU A 40 9.85 -5.95 -6.07
N ASP A 41 9.38 -6.66 -7.09
CA ASP A 41 8.49 -6.13 -8.13
C ASP A 41 7.01 -6.16 -7.72
N ASP A 42 6.69 -6.85 -6.61
CA ASP A 42 5.33 -6.92 -6.10
C ASP A 42 4.94 -5.58 -5.44
N TYR A 43 3.80 -5.03 -5.85
CA TYR A 43 3.22 -3.87 -5.19
C TYR A 43 1.71 -4.00 -5.03
N LEU A 44 1.21 -3.34 -3.99
CA LEU A 44 -0.20 -3.20 -3.70
C LEU A 44 -0.51 -1.71 -3.51
N GLY A 45 -1.45 -1.21 -4.30
CA GLY A 45 -1.98 0.13 -4.17
C GLY A 45 -3.40 0.10 -3.61
N LEU A 46 -3.66 0.98 -2.65
CA LEU A 46 -4.97 1.26 -2.09
C LEU A 46 -5.38 2.67 -2.52
N ILE A 47 -6.64 2.83 -2.91
CA ILE A 47 -7.23 4.12 -3.27
C ILE A 47 -8.39 4.39 -2.32
N ASP A 48 -8.33 5.55 -1.68
CA ASP A 48 -9.40 6.04 -0.81
C ASP A 48 -10.55 6.68 -1.62
N ALA A 49 -11.55 7.21 -0.90
CA ALA A 49 -12.70 7.86 -1.50
C ALA A 49 -12.40 9.25 -2.14
N ARG A 50 -11.20 9.80 -1.92
CA ARG A 50 -10.71 11.05 -2.53
C ARG A 50 -9.73 10.81 -3.68
N GLU A 51 -9.62 9.58 -4.17
CA GLU A 51 -8.63 9.18 -5.19
C GLU A 51 -7.17 9.30 -4.70
N THR A 52 -6.94 9.35 -3.38
CA THR A 52 -5.58 9.34 -2.83
C THR A 52 -5.03 7.93 -2.83
N ILE A 53 -3.80 7.79 -3.32
CA ILE A 53 -3.13 6.50 -3.45
C ILE A 53 -2.18 6.28 -2.28
N LEU A 54 -2.31 5.13 -1.64
CA LEU A 54 -1.33 4.57 -0.71
C LEU A 54 -0.71 3.33 -1.36
N GLN A 55 0.61 3.29 -1.47
CA GLN A 55 1.32 2.16 -2.05
C GLN A 55 2.04 1.36 -0.98
N ILE A 56 2.15 0.06 -1.21
CA ILE A 56 2.81 -0.90 -0.35
C ILE A 56 3.71 -1.72 -1.25
N LEU A 57 5.02 -1.70 -0.99
CA LEU A 57 6.03 -2.47 -1.69
C LEU A 57 6.71 -3.41 -0.70
N TYR A 58 7.08 -4.61 -1.16
CA TYR A 58 7.87 -5.52 -0.35
C TYR A 58 9.36 -5.28 -0.59
N GLU A 59 10.15 -5.28 0.47
CA GLU A 59 11.60 -5.13 0.42
C GLU A 59 12.24 -6.46 0.88
N PRO A 60 12.56 -7.37 -0.07
CA PRO A 60 13.09 -8.70 0.25
C PRO A 60 14.36 -8.71 1.10
N PRO A 61 15.35 -7.82 0.90
CA PRO A 61 16.60 -7.84 1.67
C PRO A 61 16.40 -7.69 3.18
N GLU A 62 15.41 -6.90 3.60
CA GLU A 62 15.16 -6.63 5.03
C GLU A 62 13.95 -7.39 5.59
N HIS A 63 13.20 -8.10 4.73
CA HIS A 63 11.91 -8.74 5.06
C HIS A 63 10.90 -7.75 5.65
N ARG A 64 10.79 -6.57 5.04
CA ARG A 64 9.90 -5.48 5.47
C ARG A 64 9.06 -4.97 4.31
N TYR A 65 8.10 -4.12 4.64
CA TYR A 65 7.23 -3.46 3.68
C TYR A 65 7.42 -1.96 3.76
N TRP A 66 7.62 -1.34 2.60
CA TRP A 66 7.59 0.11 2.46
C TRP A 66 6.16 0.53 2.16
N VAL A 67 5.58 1.33 3.05
CA VAL A 67 4.26 1.93 2.86
C VAL A 67 4.45 3.39 2.55
N GLU A 68 3.85 3.90 1.48
CA GLU A 68 4.05 5.29 1.07
C GLU A 68 2.81 5.98 0.49
N LEU A 69 2.78 7.30 0.67
CA LEU A 69 1.91 8.25 -0.01
C LEU A 69 2.74 9.01 -1.06
N PRO A 70 2.60 8.70 -2.35
CA PRO A 70 3.27 9.43 -3.42
C PRO A 70 2.80 10.89 -3.49
N VAL A 71 3.73 11.79 -3.79
CA VAL A 71 3.49 13.21 -4.02
C VAL A 71 4.10 13.56 -5.38
N ASP A 72 3.34 13.29 -6.44
CA ASP A 72 3.81 13.43 -7.83
C ASP A 72 4.35 14.84 -8.14
N ALA A 73 3.67 15.87 -7.64
CA ALA A 73 4.08 17.26 -7.83
C ALA A 73 5.48 17.57 -7.27
N ALA A 74 5.90 16.83 -6.24
CA ALA A 74 7.19 17.00 -5.58
C ALA A 74 8.23 15.95 -5.99
N LYS A 75 7.86 14.96 -6.82
CA LYS A 75 8.68 13.75 -7.10
C LYS A 75 9.23 13.16 -5.81
N ALA A 76 8.33 12.92 -4.88
CA ALA A 76 8.66 12.43 -3.56
C ALA A 76 7.54 11.54 -3.04
N SER A 77 7.81 10.83 -1.95
CA SER A 77 6.80 10.11 -1.22
C SER A 77 6.96 10.34 0.28
N TYR A 78 5.85 10.22 1.00
CA TYR A 78 5.83 10.15 2.45
C TYR A 78 5.64 8.69 2.82
N GLY A 79 6.67 8.04 3.32
CA GLY A 79 6.63 6.60 3.57
C GLY A 79 7.30 6.17 4.86
N ARG A 80 7.07 4.91 5.23
CA ARG A 80 7.69 4.27 6.39
C ARG A 80 7.85 2.78 6.16
N TYR A 81 8.87 2.21 6.79
CA TYR A 81 9.05 0.76 6.84
C TYR A 81 8.25 0.14 7.98
N VAL A 82 7.57 -0.96 7.70
CA VAL A 82 6.81 -1.74 8.68
C VAL A 82 7.05 -3.24 8.49
N GLY A 83 6.92 -4.01 9.57
CA GLY A 83 6.88 -5.48 9.49
C GLY A 83 5.51 -5.99 9.05
N LEU A 84 5.38 -7.29 8.78
CA LEU A 84 4.12 -7.89 8.34
C LEU A 84 2.96 -7.71 9.34
N ASP A 85 3.21 -7.96 10.63
CA ASP A 85 2.18 -7.82 11.66
C ASP A 85 1.75 -6.37 11.84
N GLU A 86 2.71 -5.44 11.80
CA GLU A 86 2.43 -4.00 11.83
C GLU A 86 1.64 -3.57 10.59
N LEU A 87 1.99 -4.05 9.40
CA LEU A 87 1.26 -3.75 8.17
C LEU A 87 -0.20 -4.21 8.24
N ARG A 88 -0.44 -5.41 8.78
CA ARG A 88 -1.81 -5.92 9.00
C ARG A 88 -2.61 -5.00 9.92
N GLN A 89 -2.02 -4.64 11.07
CA GLN A 89 -2.68 -3.73 12.00
C GLN A 89 -2.92 -2.36 11.37
N PHE A 90 -1.92 -1.86 10.64
CA PHE A 90 -1.99 -0.61 9.93
C PHE A 90 -3.17 -0.59 8.95
N ILE A 91 -3.31 -1.58 8.06
CA ILE A 91 -4.42 -1.67 7.09
C ILE A 91 -5.78 -1.78 7.79
N LEU A 92 -5.86 -2.55 8.88
CA LEU A 92 -7.11 -2.67 9.66
C LEU A 92 -7.50 -1.37 10.38
N SER A 93 -6.52 -0.53 10.70
CA SER A 93 -6.68 0.78 11.34
C SER A 93 -6.70 1.96 10.37
N LEU A 94 -6.62 1.70 9.05
CA LEU A 94 -6.53 2.78 8.08
C LEU A 94 -7.75 3.71 8.19
N PRO A 95 -7.53 5.03 8.10
CA PRO A 95 -8.62 5.99 8.02
C PRO A 95 -9.41 5.83 6.71
N GLU A 96 -10.55 6.50 6.64
CA GLU A 96 -11.35 6.60 5.41
C GLU A 96 -10.63 7.42 4.32
N PHE A 97 -9.82 8.40 4.72
CA PHE A 97 -9.04 9.26 3.85
C PHE A 97 -7.56 9.20 4.21
N PHE A 98 -6.70 9.05 3.21
CA PHE A 98 -5.27 8.96 3.40
C PHE A 98 -4.64 10.34 3.42
N GLU A 99 -4.27 10.80 4.61
CA GLU A 99 -3.58 12.07 4.80
C GLU A 99 -2.32 11.86 5.63
N ARG A 100 -1.27 12.64 5.36
CA ARG A 100 0.01 12.54 6.08
C ARG A 100 -0.20 12.64 7.60
N GLU A 101 -1.07 13.53 8.03
CA GLU A 101 -1.39 13.80 9.43
C GLU A 101 -2.10 12.64 10.10
N THR A 102 -2.78 11.80 9.32
CA THR A 102 -3.56 10.65 9.80
C THR A 102 -2.75 9.35 9.83
N ILE A 103 -1.63 9.29 9.10
CA ILE A 103 -0.75 8.12 9.05
C ILE A 103 0.54 8.43 9.82
N PRO A 104 0.70 7.89 11.04
CA PRO A 104 1.82 8.25 11.90
C PRO A 104 3.15 7.66 11.39
N GLY A 105 4.22 8.45 11.53
CA GLY A 105 5.59 8.01 11.27
C GLY A 105 6.01 8.01 9.81
N LEU A 106 5.29 8.70 8.92
CA LEU A 106 5.74 8.90 7.55
C LEU A 106 6.90 9.88 7.47
N GLU A 107 7.95 9.47 6.76
CA GLU A 107 9.14 10.24 6.47
C GLU A 107 9.12 10.70 5.00
N TYR A 108 9.57 11.93 4.75
CA TYR A 108 9.69 12.45 3.38
C TYR A 108 10.90 11.84 2.69
N ARG A 109 10.70 11.23 1.53
CA ARG A 109 11.75 10.67 0.68
C ARG A 109 11.59 11.16 -0.76
N PRO A 110 12.53 11.96 -1.29
CA PRO A 110 12.53 12.32 -2.71
C PRO A 110 12.98 11.13 -3.57
N TRP A 111 12.48 11.06 -4.82
CA TRP A 111 12.84 10.04 -5.81
C TRP A 111 13.02 10.61 -7.22
#